data_AF-A0AAW0KLB5-F1
#
_entry.id   AF-A0AAW0KLB5-F1
#
_cell.length_a   1.000
_cell.length_b   1.000
_cell.length_c   1.000
_cell.angle_alpha   90.00
_cell.angle_beta   90.00
_cell.angle_gamma   90.00
#
_symmetry.space_group_name_H-M   'P 1'
#
loop_
_entity.id
_entity.type
_entity.pdbx_description
1 polymer ?
#
loop_
_entity_poly.entity_id
_entity_poly.type
_entity_poly.pdbx_seq_one_letter_code
_entity_poly.pdbx_strand_id
1 'polypeptide(L)'
;MTTSLSSDVPVGYFSWAEYDIMAPVQPKTENALAAAFISNCGARNFRLQALEGLEKANIKIDSYGGCHRNRDGRGSVPVVVGAPNIQDFAPSPSSILHIRELGDIEPIAKKMKYLAENPDAYNQSLRWKYDGPSDSFKALVDMAAVHSSCRLCIHLATTIREKEEKSPGFKKRPCKCTSGLENVHHVYVRERGAFELKSIFLRSGNITLQALESAVLSKFNSSKHVPIWKQERPESIRGGNELKVYRIYPVGMTQRQALYTFRFKGDADLRSHVESNPCAKFEVIFV
;
A
#
# COMPACT_ATOMS: atom_id res chain seq x y z
N MET A 1 12.25 13.27 -5.49
CA MET A 1 11.45 12.15 -4.97
C MET A 1 11.84 11.94 -3.52
N THR A 2 10.89 11.66 -2.62
CA THR A 2 11.18 11.44 -1.19
C THR A 2 10.45 10.20 -0.70
N THR A 3 10.73 9.73 0.51
CA THR A 3 10.02 8.57 1.08
C THR A 3 8.66 8.95 1.68
N SER A 4 8.29 10.23 1.64
CA SER A 4 6.97 10.69 2.06
C SER A 4 5.92 10.31 1.01
N LEU A 5 4.90 9.55 1.40
CA LEU A 5 3.78 9.22 0.53
C LEU A 5 2.94 10.45 0.09
N SER A 6 3.18 11.62 0.68
CA SER A 6 2.58 12.89 0.24
C SER A 6 3.35 13.56 -0.90
N SER A 7 4.51 13.04 -1.31
CA SER A 7 5.20 13.52 -2.50
C SER A 7 4.46 13.08 -3.77
N ASP A 8 4.58 13.88 -4.84
CA ASP A 8 4.04 13.53 -6.17
C ASP A 8 4.60 12.21 -6.68
N VAL A 9 5.89 11.98 -6.42
CA VAL A 9 6.61 10.75 -6.78
C VAL A 9 7.42 10.27 -5.56
N PRO A 10 6.85 9.37 -4.73
CA PRO A 10 7.55 8.85 -3.57
C PRO A 10 8.52 7.72 -3.93
N VAL A 11 9.60 7.55 -3.17
CA VAL A 11 10.50 6.38 -3.26
C VAL A 11 10.21 5.47 -2.08
N GLY A 12 9.78 4.23 -2.36
CA GLY A 12 9.61 3.22 -1.30
C GLY A 12 10.96 2.81 -0.73
N TYR A 13 11.00 2.48 0.56
CA TYR A 13 12.22 1.94 1.20
C TYR A 13 12.46 0.46 0.88
N PHE A 14 11.44 -0.24 0.41
CA PHE A 14 11.50 -1.67 0.14
C PHE A 14 10.58 -2.05 -1.03
N SER A 15 10.93 -3.11 -1.73
CA SER A 15 10.09 -3.80 -2.72
C SER A 15 10.19 -5.31 -2.54
N TRP A 16 9.51 -6.05 -3.42
CA TRP A 16 9.62 -7.50 -3.52
C TRP A 16 11.01 -7.98 -3.99
N ALA A 17 11.79 -7.14 -4.65
CA ALA A 17 13.07 -7.51 -5.25
C ALA A 17 14.25 -7.43 -4.28
N GLU A 18 14.27 -6.45 -3.35
CA GLU A 18 15.42 -6.27 -2.44
C GLU A 18 15.35 -7.14 -1.19
N TYR A 19 14.15 -7.59 -0.79
CA TYR A 19 13.95 -8.32 0.46
C TYR A 19 13.11 -9.57 0.24
N ASP A 20 13.55 -10.69 0.81
CA ASP A 20 12.76 -11.93 0.85
C ASP A 20 11.68 -11.85 1.96
N ILE A 21 10.73 -10.94 1.76
CA ILE A 21 9.64 -10.66 2.71
C ILE A 21 8.79 -11.91 2.96
N MET A 22 8.64 -12.73 1.92
CA MET A 22 7.86 -13.96 1.93
C MET A 22 8.67 -15.20 2.33
N ALA A 23 9.94 -15.05 2.73
CA ALA A 23 10.77 -16.13 3.23
C ALA A 23 10.03 -16.91 4.35
N PRO A 24 10.09 -18.25 4.33
CA PRO A 24 9.56 -19.08 5.40
C PRO A 24 10.12 -18.69 6.76
N VAL A 25 9.29 -18.82 7.79
CA VAL A 25 9.70 -18.56 9.17
C VAL A 25 10.70 -19.63 9.59
N GLN A 26 11.86 -19.19 10.09
CA GLN A 26 12.86 -20.09 10.65
C GLN A 26 12.57 -20.32 12.15
N PRO A 27 12.84 -21.54 12.67
CA PRO A 27 12.75 -21.80 14.09
C PRO A 27 13.61 -20.82 14.89
N LYS A 28 13.08 -20.34 16.02
CA LYS A 28 13.83 -19.45 16.92
C LYS A 28 14.96 -20.23 17.58
N THR A 29 16.20 -19.79 17.39
CA THR A 29 17.39 -20.40 18.01
C THR A 29 17.87 -19.68 19.28
N GLU A 30 17.39 -18.45 19.50
CA GLU A 30 17.88 -17.58 20.56
C GLU A 30 16.97 -17.53 21.79
N ASN A 31 17.57 -17.42 22.97
CA ASN A 31 16.84 -17.35 24.24
C ASN A 31 16.18 -15.99 24.47
N ALA A 32 16.74 -14.89 23.95
CA ALA A 32 16.15 -13.56 24.10
C ALA A 32 14.78 -13.46 23.42
N LEU A 33 13.86 -12.71 24.01
CA LEU A 33 12.49 -12.58 23.49
C LEU A 33 12.40 -11.57 22.35
N ALA A 34 13.28 -10.58 22.33
CA ALA A 34 13.34 -9.58 21.27
C ALA A 34 14.78 -9.17 20.97
N ALA A 35 14.95 -8.55 19.80
CA ALA A 35 16.18 -7.91 19.37
C ALA A 35 15.94 -6.42 19.09
N ALA A 36 16.91 -5.57 19.42
CA ALA A 36 16.89 -4.14 19.14
C ALA A 36 18.09 -3.73 18.27
N PHE A 37 17.84 -2.95 17.22
CA PHE A 37 18.87 -2.45 16.31
C PHE A 37 18.81 -0.92 16.30
N ILE A 38 19.27 -0.27 17.37
CA ILE A 38 19.16 1.19 17.57
C ILE A 38 20.55 1.81 17.68
N SER A 39 20.94 2.62 16.68
CA SER A 39 22.27 3.27 16.67
C SER A 39 22.22 4.79 16.85
N ASN A 40 21.03 5.40 16.87
CA ASN A 40 20.87 6.82 17.20
C ASN A 40 20.26 6.95 18.60
N CYS A 41 21.02 7.44 19.58
CA CYS A 41 20.54 7.53 20.96
C CYS A 41 19.86 8.88 21.28
N GLY A 42 20.00 9.88 20.39
CA GLY A 42 19.38 11.20 20.53
C GLY A 42 17.96 11.27 19.96
N ALA A 43 17.15 10.22 20.12
CA ALA A 43 15.80 10.18 19.58
C ALA A 43 14.88 11.17 20.31
N ARG A 44 14.07 11.92 19.56
CA ARG A 44 13.04 12.82 20.14
C ARG A 44 11.72 12.11 20.48
N ASN A 45 11.63 10.81 20.20
CA ASN A 45 10.47 9.98 20.55
C ASN A 45 10.80 9.12 21.78
N PHE A 46 9.80 8.42 22.32
CA PHE A 46 9.94 7.61 23.52
C PHE A 46 10.52 6.20 23.28
N ARG A 47 11.23 5.95 22.16
CA ARG A 47 11.70 4.59 21.81
C ARG A 47 12.66 3.98 22.85
N LEU A 48 13.54 4.80 23.45
CA LEU A 48 14.46 4.32 24.48
C LEU A 48 13.74 4.09 25.81
N GLN A 49 12.77 4.94 26.15
CA GLN A 49 11.91 4.74 27.32
C GLN A 49 11.06 3.46 27.19
N ALA A 50 10.57 3.16 25.98
CA ALA A 50 9.87 1.91 25.70
C ALA A 50 10.80 0.69 25.83
N LEU A 51 12.05 0.79 25.34
CA LEU A 51 13.06 -0.26 25.50
C LEU A 51 13.34 -0.54 26.98
N GLU A 52 13.66 0.50 27.76
CA GLU A 52 13.88 0.39 29.20
C GLU A 52 12.65 -0.14 29.94
N GLY A 53 11.45 0.28 29.53
CA GLY A 53 10.20 -0.19 30.12
C GLY A 53 9.97 -1.69 29.89
N LEU A 54 10.28 -2.19 28.68
CA LEU A 54 10.22 -3.62 28.39
C LEU A 54 11.26 -4.40 29.18
N GLU A 55 12.48 -3.89 29.31
CA GLU A 55 13.53 -4.48 30.15
C GLU A 55 13.09 -4.56 31.62
N LYS A 56 12.50 -3.48 32.16
CA LYS A 56 11.93 -3.44 33.52
C LYS A 56 10.76 -4.42 33.69
N ALA A 57 9.97 -4.65 32.64
CA ALA A 57 8.93 -5.68 32.61
C ALA A 57 9.46 -7.12 32.46
N ASN A 58 10.77 -7.31 32.64
CA ASN A 58 11.48 -8.59 32.55
C ASN A 58 11.38 -9.23 31.15
N ILE A 59 11.46 -8.41 30.10
CA ILE A 59 11.66 -8.88 28.73
C ILE A 59 13.15 -8.86 28.43
N LYS A 60 13.71 -10.03 28.12
CA LYS A 60 15.10 -10.12 27.66
C LYS A 60 15.22 -9.61 26.23
N ILE A 61 15.96 -8.53 26.04
CA ILE A 61 16.20 -7.90 24.73
C ILE A 61 17.69 -7.90 24.43
N ASP A 62 18.06 -8.45 23.27
CA ASP A 62 19.42 -8.32 22.76
C ASP A 62 19.52 -7.07 21.88
N SER A 63 20.34 -6.09 22.27
CA SER A 63 20.57 -4.88 21.50
C SER A 63 21.91 -4.94 20.76
N TYR A 64 21.84 -4.73 19.46
CA TYR A 64 22.95 -4.84 18.52
C TYR A 64 23.44 -3.47 18.01
N GLY A 65 22.66 -2.41 18.23
CA GLY A 65 23.00 -1.06 17.80
C GLY A 65 23.88 -0.31 18.80
N GLY A 66 24.25 0.93 18.46
CA GLY A 66 25.06 1.79 19.35
C GLY A 66 24.40 2.16 20.68
N CYS A 67 23.08 1.99 20.83
CA CYS A 67 22.34 2.26 22.06
C CYS A 67 22.04 0.93 22.79
N HIS A 68 22.30 0.87 24.10
CA HIS A 68 22.09 -0.33 24.94
C HIS A 68 22.82 -1.60 24.44
N ARG A 69 23.89 -1.45 23.63
CA ARG A 69 24.63 -2.53 22.96
C ARG A 69 25.03 -3.66 23.93
N ASN A 70 24.47 -4.85 23.74
CA ASN A 70 24.75 -6.01 24.59
C ASN A 70 25.02 -7.32 23.81
N ARG A 71 24.97 -7.33 22.46
CA ARG A 71 25.19 -8.54 21.62
C ARG A 71 25.59 -8.21 20.15
N ASP A 72 25.92 -9.22 19.32
CA ASP A 72 26.17 -9.17 17.84
C ASP A 72 25.25 -10.21 17.08
N GLY A 73 24.46 -9.85 16.03
CA GLY A 73 23.06 -10.37 15.88
C GLY A 73 22.55 -11.23 14.70
N ARG A 74 21.28 -11.74 14.83
CA ARG A 74 20.39 -12.45 13.85
C ARG A 74 18.87 -12.27 14.19
N GLY A 75 17.91 -12.58 13.27
CA GLY A 75 16.54 -12.00 13.12
C GLY A 75 15.36 -12.31 14.10
N SER A 76 14.23 -11.57 14.00
CA SER A 76 13.11 -11.50 15.00
C SER A 76 11.75 -10.93 14.50
N VAL A 77 10.68 -10.97 15.34
CA VAL A 77 9.41 -10.22 15.13
C VAL A 77 9.54 -8.76 15.58
N PRO A 78 9.02 -7.76 14.82
CA PRO A 78 9.17 -6.36 15.19
C PRO A 78 8.25 -5.92 16.34
N VAL A 79 8.83 -5.24 17.33
CA VAL A 79 8.10 -4.37 18.29
C VAL A 79 8.30 -2.93 17.84
N VAL A 80 7.22 -2.23 17.52
CA VAL A 80 7.31 -0.91 16.87
C VAL A 80 6.86 0.21 17.81
N VAL A 81 7.71 1.25 17.88
CA VAL A 81 7.45 2.53 18.56
C VAL A 81 7.66 3.63 17.53
N GLY A 82 6.68 4.52 17.33
CA GLY A 82 6.88 5.70 16.50
C GLY A 82 5.63 6.20 15.78
N ALA A 83 5.36 5.69 14.59
CA ALA A 83 4.30 6.22 13.74
C ALA A 83 2.91 5.76 14.24
N PRO A 84 1.98 6.69 14.57
CA PRO A 84 0.66 6.33 15.08
C PRO A 84 -0.15 5.49 14.07
N ASN A 85 0.17 5.63 12.78
CA ASN A 85 -0.47 4.91 11.69
C ASN A 85 0.38 3.73 11.13
N ILE A 86 1.32 3.19 11.91
CA ILE A 86 2.20 2.08 11.45
C ILE A 86 1.42 0.87 10.90
N GLN A 87 0.20 0.63 11.40
CA GLN A 87 -0.65 -0.46 10.93
C GLN A 87 -1.02 -0.37 9.44
N ASP A 88 -1.00 0.84 8.85
CA ASP A 88 -1.20 1.05 7.41
C ASP A 88 -0.09 0.41 6.55
N PHE A 89 1.05 0.12 7.17
CA PHE A 89 2.26 -0.42 6.55
C PHE A 89 2.54 -1.86 6.99
N ALA A 90 1.66 -2.44 7.81
CA ALA A 90 1.81 -3.80 8.31
C ALA A 90 1.26 -4.82 7.28
N PRO A 91 1.94 -5.95 7.05
CA PRO A 91 1.43 -7.02 6.19
C PRO A 91 0.05 -7.54 6.60
N SER A 92 -0.18 -7.63 7.91
CA SER A 92 -1.48 -7.95 8.51
C SER A 92 -1.66 -7.22 9.86
N PRO A 93 -2.89 -7.04 10.36
CA PRO A 93 -3.13 -6.35 11.63
C PRO A 93 -2.43 -7.00 12.85
N SER A 94 -2.21 -8.31 12.81
CA SER A 94 -1.57 -9.09 13.88
C SER A 94 -0.05 -9.26 13.70
N SER A 95 0.53 -8.75 12.61
CA SER A 95 1.94 -8.96 12.27
C SER A 95 2.94 -8.13 13.08
N ILE A 96 2.47 -7.15 13.86
CA ILE A 96 3.29 -6.27 14.69
C ILE A 96 2.68 -6.07 16.08
N LEU A 97 3.55 -5.84 17.07
CA LEU A 97 3.18 -5.32 18.38
C LEU A 97 3.48 -3.82 18.42
N HIS A 98 2.45 -2.99 18.56
CA HIS A 98 2.57 -1.53 18.50
C HIS A 98 2.42 -0.92 19.90
N ILE A 99 3.47 -0.25 20.36
CA ILE A 99 3.44 0.57 21.59
C ILE A 99 3.18 2.01 21.16
N ARG A 100 1.95 2.51 21.38
CA ARG A 100 1.53 3.86 21.00
C ARG A 100 1.90 4.88 22.06
N GLU A 101 1.86 4.45 23.31
CA GLU A 101 2.18 5.26 24.48
C GLU A 101 2.81 4.40 25.58
N LEU A 102 3.34 5.05 26.63
CA LEU A 102 4.03 4.35 27.71
C LEU A 102 3.12 3.38 28.49
N GLY A 103 1.81 3.64 28.52
CA GLY A 103 0.83 2.75 29.14
C GLY A 103 0.71 1.38 28.46
N ASP A 104 1.10 1.27 27.19
CA ASP A 104 1.03 0.01 26.43
C ASP A 104 2.15 -0.98 26.78
N ILE A 105 3.20 -0.53 27.48
CA ILE A 105 4.41 -1.33 27.73
C ILE A 105 4.07 -2.63 28.48
N GLU A 106 3.32 -2.54 29.58
CA GLU A 106 2.94 -3.70 30.39
C GLU A 106 2.03 -4.69 29.64
N PRO A 107 0.93 -4.25 29.00
CA PRO A 107 0.13 -5.10 28.12
C PRO A 107 0.95 -5.78 27.01
N ILE A 108 1.84 -5.05 26.35
CA ILE A 108 2.68 -5.58 25.27
C ILE A 108 3.71 -6.58 25.82
N ALA A 109 4.34 -6.29 26.96
CA ALA A 109 5.26 -7.24 27.60
C ALA A 109 4.57 -8.55 27.96
N LYS A 110 3.34 -8.50 28.50
CA LYS A 110 2.52 -9.70 28.75
C LYS A 110 2.22 -10.44 27.45
N LYS A 111 1.88 -9.72 26.38
CA LYS A 111 1.64 -10.34 25.06
C LYS A 111 2.91 -10.99 24.49
N MET A 112 4.08 -10.39 24.67
CA MET A 112 5.37 -10.96 24.24
C MET A 112 5.66 -12.28 24.95
N LYS A 113 5.47 -12.34 26.28
CA LYS A 113 5.62 -13.58 27.06
C LYS A 113 4.64 -14.66 26.60
N TYR A 114 3.37 -14.28 26.43
CA TYR A 114 2.34 -15.19 25.91
C TYR A 114 2.73 -15.77 24.53
N LEU A 115 3.16 -14.94 23.58
CA LEU A 115 3.56 -15.42 22.26
C LEU A 115 4.79 -16.32 22.32
N ALA A 116 5.73 -16.07 23.24
CA ALA A 116 6.91 -16.90 23.41
C ALA A 116 6.58 -18.30 23.96
N GLU A 117 5.56 -18.40 24.81
CA GLU A 117 5.11 -19.67 25.41
C GLU A 117 4.09 -20.41 24.54
N ASN A 118 3.50 -19.76 23.54
CA ASN A 118 2.43 -20.30 22.71
C ASN A 118 2.81 -20.26 21.22
N PRO A 119 3.51 -21.30 20.71
CA PRO A 119 3.98 -21.36 19.32
C PRO A 119 2.88 -21.17 18.28
N ASP A 120 1.67 -21.70 18.52
CA ASP A 120 0.55 -21.54 17.60
C ASP A 120 0.08 -20.08 17.50
N ALA A 121 0.01 -19.38 18.63
CA ALA A 121 -0.34 -17.96 18.65
C ALA A 121 0.73 -17.09 17.97
N TYR A 122 2.01 -17.44 18.14
CA TYR A 122 3.12 -16.80 17.43
C TYR A 122 3.04 -17.06 15.93
N ASN A 123 2.86 -18.31 15.51
CA ASN A 123 2.72 -18.69 14.11
C ASN A 123 1.51 -18.00 13.46
N GLN A 124 0.43 -17.80 14.20
CA GLN A 124 -0.72 -17.03 13.75
C GLN A 124 -0.38 -15.55 13.45
N SER A 125 0.55 -14.94 14.19
CA SER A 125 1.03 -13.58 13.90
C SER A 125 1.85 -13.48 12.61
N LEU A 126 2.49 -14.58 12.21
CA LEU A 126 3.30 -14.70 11.00
C LEU A 126 2.58 -15.41 9.85
N ARG A 127 1.31 -15.76 10.02
CA ARG A 127 0.52 -16.53 9.07
C ARG A 127 0.46 -15.88 7.68
N TRP A 128 0.52 -14.55 7.62
CA TRP A 128 0.57 -13.77 6.38
C TRP A 128 1.75 -14.13 5.46
N LYS A 129 2.83 -14.72 5.98
CA LYS A 129 3.95 -15.24 5.16
C LYS A 129 3.57 -16.47 4.33
N TYR A 130 2.49 -17.15 4.69
CA TYR A 130 1.99 -18.34 3.99
C TYR A 130 0.73 -18.02 3.20
N ASP A 131 -0.23 -17.35 3.82
CA ASP A 131 -1.52 -17.03 3.19
C ASP A 131 -1.42 -15.80 2.25
N GLY A 132 -0.31 -15.08 2.34
CA GLY A 132 -0.08 -13.81 1.66
C GLY A 132 -0.48 -12.61 2.53
N PRO A 133 0.12 -11.44 2.27
CA PRO A 133 -0.20 -10.22 2.99
C PRO A 133 -1.54 -9.64 2.54
N SER A 134 -2.05 -8.67 3.31
CA SER A 134 -3.27 -7.93 2.97
C SER A 134 -3.15 -7.22 1.61
N ASP A 135 -4.29 -7.01 0.95
CA ASP A 135 -4.34 -6.28 -0.31
C ASP A 135 -3.85 -4.84 -0.18
N SER A 136 -4.05 -4.21 0.98
CA SER A 136 -3.48 -2.89 1.28
C SER A 136 -1.96 -2.91 1.27
N PHE A 137 -1.36 -3.96 1.85
CA PHE A 137 0.09 -4.11 1.86
C PHE A 137 0.63 -4.42 0.46
N LYS A 138 -0.03 -5.31 -0.30
CA LYS A 138 0.31 -5.56 -1.71
C LYS A 138 0.27 -4.26 -2.51
N ALA A 139 -0.84 -3.53 -2.43
CA ALA A 139 -1.00 -2.23 -3.07
C ALA A 139 0.07 -1.21 -2.65
N LEU A 140 0.60 -1.27 -1.44
CA LEU A 140 1.72 -0.41 -1.03
C LEU A 140 3.03 -0.85 -1.71
N VAL A 141 3.40 -2.12 -1.60
CA VAL A 141 4.70 -2.64 -2.07
C VAL A 141 4.79 -2.69 -3.59
N ASP A 142 3.69 -3.01 -4.27
CA ASP A 142 3.60 -3.05 -5.73
C ASP A 142 3.87 -1.69 -6.40
N MET A 143 3.85 -0.59 -5.65
CA MET A 143 4.28 0.72 -6.17
C MET A 143 5.73 0.69 -6.68
N ALA A 144 6.58 -0.11 -6.05
CA ALA A 144 7.98 -0.24 -6.41
C ALA A 144 8.21 -1.07 -7.68
N ALA A 145 7.18 -1.76 -8.19
CA ALA A 145 7.26 -2.48 -9.45
C ALA A 145 7.55 -1.56 -10.66
N VAL A 146 7.29 -0.25 -10.51
CA VAL A 146 7.75 0.76 -11.45
C VAL A 146 8.80 1.61 -10.77
N HIS A 147 10.00 1.61 -11.35
CA HIS A 147 11.10 2.42 -10.85
C HIS A 147 10.69 3.89 -10.71
N SER A 148 11.21 4.55 -9.68
CA SER A 148 10.83 5.90 -9.30
C SER A 148 11.02 6.92 -10.45
N SER A 149 12.08 6.78 -11.24
CA SER A 149 12.31 7.57 -12.47
C SER A 149 11.21 7.40 -13.51
N CYS A 150 10.71 6.18 -13.75
CA CYS A 150 9.62 5.93 -14.69
C CYS A 150 8.31 6.53 -14.18
N ARG A 151 8.04 6.46 -12.87
CA ARG A 151 6.89 7.13 -12.25
C ARG A 151 6.98 8.65 -12.37
N LEU A 152 8.18 9.22 -12.29
CA LEU A 152 8.41 10.64 -12.57
C LEU A 152 8.10 10.98 -14.03
N CYS A 153 8.56 10.18 -14.99
CA CYS A 153 8.21 10.36 -16.41
C CYS A 153 6.68 10.31 -16.63
N ILE A 154 6.00 9.34 -16.02
CA ILE A 154 4.53 9.22 -16.10
C ILE A 154 3.85 10.45 -15.51
N HIS A 155 4.30 10.93 -14.35
CA HIS A 155 3.77 12.13 -13.71
C HIS A 155 3.93 13.35 -14.62
N LEU A 156 5.16 13.62 -15.09
CA LEU A 156 5.45 14.75 -15.99
C LEU A 156 4.65 14.67 -17.29
N ALA A 157 4.63 13.52 -17.94
CA ALA A 157 3.88 13.32 -19.20
C ALA A 157 2.37 13.46 -18.99
N THR A 158 1.84 13.05 -17.83
CA THR A 158 0.43 13.27 -17.47
C THR A 158 0.14 14.76 -17.33
N THR A 159 0.98 15.51 -16.62
CA THR A 159 0.84 16.96 -16.46
C THR A 159 0.96 17.71 -17.78
N ILE A 160 1.88 17.30 -18.66
CA ILE A 160 2.02 17.89 -20.00
C ILE A 160 0.74 17.64 -20.81
N ARG A 161 0.25 16.40 -20.87
CA ARG A 161 -0.97 16.05 -21.60
C ARG A 161 -2.20 16.81 -21.09
N GLU A 162 -2.32 17.01 -19.78
CA GLU A 162 -3.40 17.83 -19.20
C GLU A 162 -3.32 19.30 -19.59
N LYS A 163 -2.11 19.87 -19.75
CA LYS A 163 -1.93 21.24 -20.24
C LYS A 163 -2.29 21.35 -21.72
N GLU A 164 -1.88 20.38 -22.53
CA GLU A 164 -2.21 20.32 -23.96
C GLU A 164 -3.72 20.22 -24.20
N GLU A 165 -4.42 19.36 -23.45
CA GLU A 165 -5.88 19.19 -23.55
C GLU A 165 -6.68 20.45 -23.17
N LYS A 166 -6.09 21.35 -22.36
CA LYS A 166 -6.66 22.65 -22.01
C LYS A 166 -6.37 23.72 -23.07
N SER A 167 -5.43 23.48 -23.97
CA SER A 167 -5.04 24.47 -24.98
C SER A 167 -6.13 24.67 -26.05
N PRO A 168 -6.28 25.88 -26.62
CA PRO A 168 -7.29 26.15 -27.65
C PRO A 168 -7.13 25.32 -28.93
N GLY A 169 -5.90 24.88 -29.24
CA GLY A 169 -5.60 24.07 -30.42
C GLY A 169 -5.99 22.60 -30.31
N PHE A 170 -6.33 22.13 -29.10
CA PHE A 170 -6.71 20.74 -28.89
C PHE A 170 -8.15 20.49 -29.35
N LYS A 171 -8.32 19.67 -30.40
CA LYS A 171 -9.64 19.25 -30.87
C LYS A 171 -10.33 18.40 -29.80
N LYS A 172 -11.26 19.01 -29.06
CA LYS A 172 -12.02 18.32 -28.01
C LYS A 172 -13.04 17.37 -28.64
N ARG A 173 -12.86 16.07 -28.44
CA ARG A 173 -13.93 15.10 -28.68
C ARG A 173 -14.98 15.17 -27.57
N PRO A 174 -16.27 14.95 -27.87
CA PRO A 174 -17.30 14.95 -26.84
C PRO A 174 -17.06 13.79 -25.85
N CYS A 175 -17.00 14.13 -24.56
CA CYS A 175 -16.85 13.17 -23.46
C CYS A 175 -18.20 12.60 -22.97
N LYS A 176 -19.28 13.03 -23.60
CA LYS A 176 -20.65 12.64 -23.33
C LYS A 176 -21.40 12.61 -24.65
N CYS A 177 -22.13 11.54 -24.92
CA CYS A 177 -23.02 11.45 -26.07
C CYS A 177 -24.40 10.95 -25.65
N THR A 178 -25.43 11.37 -26.38
CA THR A 178 -26.79 10.87 -26.19
C THR A 178 -26.97 9.64 -27.08
N SER A 179 -27.31 8.50 -26.48
CA SER A 179 -27.57 7.24 -27.17
C SER A 179 -28.99 6.78 -26.82
N GLY A 180 -29.95 7.12 -27.68
CA GLY A 180 -31.38 6.90 -27.41
C GLY A 180 -31.88 7.82 -26.29
N LEU A 181 -32.41 7.25 -25.20
CA LEU A 181 -32.92 7.99 -24.04
C LEU A 181 -31.87 8.22 -22.95
N GLU A 182 -30.68 7.65 -23.08
CA GLU A 182 -29.62 7.74 -22.06
C GLU A 182 -28.42 8.53 -22.55
N ASN A 183 -27.75 9.18 -21.62
CA ASN A 183 -26.43 9.73 -21.86
C ASN A 183 -25.37 8.67 -21.56
N VAL A 184 -24.32 8.63 -22.38
CA VAL A 184 -23.13 7.79 -22.18
C VAL A 184 -21.95 8.70 -21.92
N HIS A 185 -21.29 8.51 -20.79
CA HIS A 185 -20.10 9.22 -20.37
C HIS A 185 -18.86 8.41 -20.77
N HIS A 186 -17.90 9.10 -21.39
CA HIS A 186 -16.59 8.53 -21.69
C HIS A 186 -15.64 8.88 -20.55
N VAL A 187 -15.10 7.84 -19.90
CA VAL A 187 -14.07 7.95 -18.87
C VAL A 187 -12.82 7.19 -19.29
N TYR A 188 -11.69 7.57 -18.71
CA TYR A 188 -10.41 6.90 -18.96
C TYR A 188 -9.89 6.25 -17.71
N VAL A 189 -9.32 5.04 -17.86
CA VAL A 189 -8.72 4.33 -16.74
C VAL A 189 -7.38 3.76 -17.15
N ARG A 190 -6.36 3.91 -16.30
CA ARG A 190 -5.07 3.24 -16.43
C ARG A 190 -4.76 2.48 -15.16
N GLU A 191 -3.95 1.42 -15.26
CA GLU A 191 -3.35 0.84 -14.06
C GLU A 191 -2.38 1.86 -13.44
N ARG A 192 -2.33 1.94 -12.11
CA ARG A 192 -1.32 2.74 -11.41
C ARG A 192 0.09 2.30 -11.82
N GLY A 193 0.88 3.23 -12.34
CA GLY A 193 2.22 2.95 -12.87
C GLY A 193 2.26 2.67 -14.38
N ALA A 194 1.11 2.59 -15.05
CA ALA A 194 1.02 2.61 -16.51
C ALA A 194 0.87 4.06 -17.01
N PHE A 195 1.35 4.35 -18.21
CA PHE A 195 1.13 5.65 -18.85
C PHE A 195 -0.19 5.70 -19.63
N GLU A 196 -0.50 4.62 -20.36
CA GLU A 196 -1.61 4.58 -21.32
C GLU A 196 -2.97 4.45 -20.66
N LEU A 197 -3.90 5.30 -21.12
CA LEU A 197 -5.28 5.36 -20.65
C LEU A 197 -6.19 4.53 -21.55
N LYS A 198 -6.97 3.63 -20.96
CA LYS A 198 -7.98 2.84 -21.67
C LYS A 198 -9.33 3.53 -21.60
N SER A 199 -10.05 3.54 -22.73
CA SER A 199 -11.41 4.11 -22.81
C SER A 199 -12.44 3.16 -22.20
N ILE A 200 -13.31 3.71 -21.35
CA ILE A 200 -14.45 3.04 -20.72
C ILE A 200 -15.68 3.94 -20.88
N PHE A 201 -16.84 3.34 -21.10
CA PHE A 201 -18.10 4.04 -21.32
C PHE A 201 -19.11 3.66 -20.24
N LEU A 202 -19.66 4.66 -19.55
CA LEU A 202 -20.65 4.50 -18.48
C LEU A 202 -21.97 5.15 -18.88
N ARG A 203 -23.08 4.41 -18.76
CA ARG A 203 -24.42 4.95 -19.00
C ARG A 203 -24.87 5.75 -17.77
N SER A 204 -25.53 6.90 -17.95
CA SER A 204 -25.95 7.77 -16.84
C SER A 204 -26.86 7.08 -15.83
N GLY A 205 -27.73 6.18 -16.28
CA GLY A 205 -28.57 5.36 -15.40
C GLY A 205 -27.80 4.35 -14.54
N ASN A 206 -26.50 4.12 -14.83
CA ASN A 206 -25.66 3.12 -14.18
C ASN A 206 -24.25 3.64 -13.86
N ILE A 207 -24.14 4.91 -13.44
CA ILE A 207 -22.89 5.43 -12.83
C ILE A 207 -22.91 5.07 -11.35
N THR A 208 -22.39 3.89 -11.04
CA THR A 208 -22.22 3.36 -9.67
C THR A 208 -20.79 2.85 -9.50
N LEU A 209 -20.33 2.73 -8.25
CA LEU A 209 -19.00 2.20 -7.93
C LEU A 209 -18.84 0.77 -8.46
N GLN A 210 -19.86 -0.07 -8.30
CA GLN A 210 -19.87 -1.45 -8.80
C GLN A 210 -19.83 -1.52 -10.33
N ALA A 211 -20.59 -0.64 -11.02
CA ALA A 211 -20.59 -0.59 -12.48
C ALA A 211 -19.24 -0.12 -13.03
N LEU A 212 -18.61 0.88 -12.38
CA LEU A 212 -17.27 1.32 -12.73
C LEU A 212 -16.24 0.20 -12.56
N GLU A 213 -16.26 -0.49 -11.42
CA GLU A 213 -15.36 -1.62 -11.15
C GLU A 213 -15.54 -2.74 -12.18
N SER A 214 -16.79 -3.13 -12.47
CA SER A 214 -17.12 -4.15 -13.45
C SER A 214 -16.67 -3.77 -14.86
N ALA A 215 -16.86 -2.49 -15.24
CA ALA A 215 -16.43 -1.99 -16.54
C ALA A 215 -14.89 -1.96 -16.67
N VAL A 216 -14.17 -1.61 -15.60
CA VAL A 216 -12.71 -1.68 -15.54
C VAL A 216 -12.24 -3.11 -15.69
N LEU A 217 -12.77 -4.04 -14.91
CA LEU A 217 -12.42 -5.46 -15.00
C LEU A 217 -12.68 -6.01 -16.41
N SER A 218 -13.86 -5.77 -16.97
CA SER A 218 -14.21 -6.18 -18.33
C SER A 218 -13.25 -5.61 -19.39
N LYS A 219 -12.91 -4.32 -19.30
CA LYS A 219 -11.99 -3.67 -20.24
C LYS A 219 -10.57 -4.23 -20.16
N PHE A 220 -10.07 -4.47 -18.96
CA PHE A 220 -8.70 -4.95 -18.77
C PHE A 220 -8.58 -6.45 -19.08
N ASN A 221 -9.57 -7.26 -18.71
CA ASN A 221 -9.63 -8.69 -19.05
C ASN A 221 -9.74 -8.93 -20.56
N SER A 222 -10.62 -8.18 -21.27
CA SER A 222 -10.76 -8.31 -22.73
C SER A 222 -9.47 -7.95 -23.48
N SER A 223 -8.66 -7.05 -22.93
CA SER A 223 -7.34 -6.72 -23.47
C SER A 223 -6.22 -7.69 -23.08
N LYS A 224 -6.51 -8.78 -22.36
CA LYS A 224 -5.53 -9.71 -21.77
C LYS A 224 -4.44 -8.97 -20.98
N HIS A 225 -4.86 -7.97 -20.19
CA HIS A 225 -3.94 -7.12 -19.46
C HIS A 225 -3.19 -7.91 -18.38
N VAL A 226 -1.88 -7.71 -18.30
CA VAL A 226 -1.03 -8.25 -17.24
C VAL A 226 -0.68 -7.10 -16.30
N PRO A 227 -1.03 -7.17 -14.99
CA PRO A 227 -0.65 -6.14 -14.03
C PRO A 227 0.86 -5.94 -13.98
N ILE A 228 1.28 -4.68 -13.82
CA ILE A 228 2.69 -4.31 -13.85
C ILE A 228 3.49 -5.01 -12.75
N TRP A 229 2.88 -5.20 -11.58
CA TRP A 229 3.50 -5.86 -10.44
C TRP A 229 3.68 -7.38 -10.60
N LYS A 230 3.12 -8.00 -11.65
CA LYS A 230 3.02 -9.47 -11.72
C LYS A 230 4.38 -10.16 -11.73
N GLN A 231 5.34 -9.65 -12.48
CA GLN A 231 6.67 -10.26 -12.55
C GLN A 231 7.51 -9.97 -11.31
N GLU A 232 7.25 -8.86 -10.64
CA GLU A 232 7.97 -8.42 -9.44
C GLU A 232 7.56 -9.19 -8.19
N ARG A 233 6.30 -9.68 -8.14
CA ARG A 233 5.84 -10.46 -7.00
C ARG A 233 6.52 -11.83 -6.92
N PRO A 234 6.87 -12.30 -5.70
CA PRO A 234 7.31 -13.66 -5.46
C PRO A 234 6.27 -14.67 -5.96
N GLU A 235 6.73 -15.83 -6.44
CA GLU A 235 5.87 -16.88 -7.00
C GLU A 235 4.77 -17.32 -6.04
N SER A 236 5.08 -17.36 -4.73
CA SER A 236 4.15 -17.74 -3.67
C SER A 236 2.91 -16.85 -3.57
N ILE A 237 2.96 -15.60 -4.05
CA ILE A 237 1.86 -14.63 -3.97
C ILE A 237 1.51 -13.98 -5.31
N ARG A 238 2.11 -14.45 -6.41
CA ARG A 238 1.91 -13.89 -7.76
C ARG A 238 0.47 -14.06 -8.25
N GLY A 239 -0.19 -15.13 -7.80
CA GLY A 239 -1.58 -15.44 -8.15
C GLY A 239 -1.78 -15.82 -9.62
N GLY A 240 -3.05 -16.03 -9.98
CA GLY A 240 -3.47 -16.36 -11.34
C GLY A 240 -3.51 -15.16 -12.30
N ASN A 241 -4.26 -15.27 -13.39
CA ASN A 241 -4.51 -14.17 -14.34
C ASN A 241 -5.74 -13.32 -13.98
N GLU A 242 -6.40 -13.63 -12.87
CA GLU A 242 -7.57 -12.91 -12.40
C GLU A 242 -7.17 -11.51 -11.90
N LEU A 243 -7.87 -10.50 -12.40
CA LEU A 243 -7.71 -9.13 -11.93
C LEU A 243 -8.66 -8.89 -10.76
N LYS A 244 -8.11 -8.48 -9.62
CA LYS A 244 -8.89 -7.97 -8.49
C LYS A 244 -8.65 -6.48 -8.35
N VAL A 245 -9.72 -5.68 -8.37
CA VAL A 245 -9.62 -4.24 -8.11
C VAL A 245 -9.49 -4.01 -6.61
N TYR A 246 -8.41 -3.38 -6.19
CA TYR A 246 -8.27 -2.90 -4.83
C TYR A 246 -8.91 -1.51 -4.67
N ARG A 247 -8.57 -0.59 -5.59
CA ARG A 247 -9.05 0.81 -5.57
C ARG A 247 -9.11 1.41 -6.96
N ILE A 248 -10.06 2.32 -7.15
CA ILE A 248 -10.16 3.21 -8.29
C ILE A 248 -10.26 4.64 -7.76
N TYR A 249 -9.43 5.56 -8.27
CA TYR A 249 -9.38 6.94 -7.82
C TYR A 249 -9.00 7.89 -8.97
N PRO A 250 -9.37 9.19 -8.91
CA PRO A 250 -8.98 10.16 -9.94
C PRO A 250 -7.47 10.28 -10.14
N VAL A 251 -7.03 10.45 -11.38
CA VAL A 251 -5.62 10.73 -11.71
C VAL A 251 -5.15 12.02 -11.02
N GLY A 252 -3.89 12.05 -10.58
CA GLY A 252 -3.26 13.22 -9.96
C GLY A 252 -3.19 13.19 -8.44
N MET A 253 -3.69 12.14 -7.80
CA MET A 253 -3.56 11.95 -6.35
C MET A 253 -2.15 11.50 -5.93
N THR A 254 -1.71 11.99 -4.78
CA THR A 254 -0.53 11.44 -4.09
C THR A 254 -0.80 10.02 -3.62
N GLN A 255 0.25 9.25 -3.33
CA GLN A 255 0.08 7.86 -2.87
C GLN A 255 -0.59 7.80 -1.48
N ARG A 256 -0.36 8.79 -0.61
CA ARG A 256 -1.08 8.92 0.66
C ARG A 256 -2.58 9.06 0.41
N GLN A 257 -2.97 9.89 -0.56
CA GLN A 257 -4.37 10.08 -0.89
C GLN A 257 -4.99 8.82 -1.48
N ALA A 258 -4.36 8.27 -2.52
CA ALA A 258 -4.86 7.10 -3.23
C ALA A 258 -5.04 5.87 -2.31
N LEU A 259 -4.07 5.58 -1.44
CA LEU A 259 -4.09 4.38 -0.60
C LEU A 259 -4.90 4.55 0.69
N TYR A 260 -4.85 5.73 1.32
CA TYR A 260 -5.29 5.87 2.71
C TYR A 260 -6.41 6.88 2.93
N THR A 261 -6.41 8.04 2.26
CA THR A 261 -7.37 9.10 2.61
C THR A 261 -8.55 9.24 1.64
N PHE A 262 -8.37 8.95 0.36
CA PHE A 262 -9.43 9.11 -0.62
C PHE A 262 -10.30 7.85 -0.70
N ARG A 263 -11.62 8.06 -0.66
CA ARG A 263 -12.66 7.11 -1.07
C ARG A 263 -13.84 7.93 -1.59
N PHE A 264 -14.48 7.46 -2.65
CA PHE A 264 -15.81 7.94 -2.98
C PHE A 264 -16.75 7.60 -1.83
N LYS A 265 -17.55 8.58 -1.38
CA LYS A 265 -18.50 8.38 -0.27
C LYS A 265 -19.70 7.51 -0.67
N GLY A 266 -19.89 7.30 -1.98
CA GLY A 266 -20.94 6.46 -2.56
C GLY A 266 -21.15 6.78 -4.04
N ASP A 267 -22.17 6.17 -4.64
CA ASP A 267 -22.47 6.33 -6.08
C ASP A 267 -22.78 7.78 -6.48
N ALA A 268 -23.42 8.54 -5.59
CA ALA A 268 -23.72 9.95 -5.84
C ALA A 268 -22.45 10.81 -5.97
N ASP A 269 -21.42 10.51 -5.18
CA ASP A 269 -20.13 11.20 -5.19
C ASP A 269 -19.36 10.89 -6.49
N LEU A 270 -19.36 9.62 -6.91
CA LEU A 270 -18.82 9.21 -8.21
C LEU A 270 -19.57 9.90 -9.37
N ARG A 271 -20.90 9.90 -9.34
CA ARG A 271 -21.73 10.53 -10.37
C ARG A 271 -21.42 12.01 -10.51
N SER A 272 -21.41 12.73 -9.38
CA SER A 272 -21.05 14.15 -9.33
C SER A 272 -19.65 14.40 -9.91
N HIS A 273 -18.68 13.53 -9.60
CA HIS A 273 -17.33 13.63 -10.15
C HIS A 273 -17.30 13.45 -11.68
N VAL A 274 -17.96 12.41 -12.21
CA VAL A 274 -18.01 12.12 -13.66
C VAL A 274 -18.76 13.20 -14.43
N GLU A 275 -19.81 13.79 -13.84
CA GLU A 275 -20.57 14.88 -14.45
C GLU A 275 -19.82 16.21 -14.45
N SER A 276 -19.10 16.51 -13.38
CA SER A 276 -18.35 17.77 -13.23
C SER A 276 -17.00 17.76 -13.96
N ASN A 277 -16.48 16.58 -14.30
CA ASN A 277 -15.18 16.42 -14.97
C ASN A 277 -15.37 15.71 -16.32
N PRO A 278 -15.53 16.47 -17.43
CA PRO A 278 -15.58 15.88 -18.76
C PRO A 278 -14.36 15.00 -19.01
N CYS A 279 -14.57 13.80 -19.53
CA CYS A 279 -13.49 12.85 -19.79
C CYS A 279 -12.72 12.47 -18.50
N ALA A 280 -13.42 12.31 -17.38
CA ALA A 280 -12.82 11.94 -16.09
C ALA A 280 -11.80 10.81 -16.23
N LYS A 281 -10.63 11.00 -15.63
CA LYS A 281 -9.50 10.08 -15.71
C LYS A 281 -9.27 9.45 -14.36
N PHE A 282 -9.16 8.14 -14.32
CA PHE A 282 -8.93 7.36 -13.12
C PHE A 282 -7.67 6.50 -13.23
N GLU A 283 -7.09 6.20 -12.08
CA GLU A 283 -6.15 5.11 -11.90
C GLU A 283 -6.84 3.97 -11.16
N VAL A 284 -6.50 2.75 -11.56
CA VAL A 284 -6.89 1.52 -10.86
C VAL A 284 -5.67 0.84 -10.26
N ILE A 285 -5.80 0.37 -9.02
CA ILE A 285 -4.83 -0.53 -8.39
C ILE A 285 -5.41 -1.94 -8.44
N PHE A 286 -4.71 -2.82 -9.16
CA PHE A 286 -4.97 -4.27 -9.10
C PHE A 286 -4.14 -4.90 -7.99
N VAL A 287 -4.64 -5.96 -7.38
CA VAL A 287 -3.91 -6.75 -6.36
C VAL A 287 -4.07 -8.25 -6.55
#